data_AF-A0A2P2DWL1-F1
#
_entry.id   AF-A0A2P2DWL1-F1
#
_cell.length_a   1.000
_cell.length_b   1.000
_cell.length_c   1.000
_cell.angle_alpha   90.00
_cell.angle_beta   90.00
_cell.angle_gamma   90.00
#
_symmetry.space_group_name_H-M   'P 1'
#
loop_
_entity.id
_entity.type
_entity.pdbx_description
1 polymer ?
#
loop_
_entity_poly.entity_id
_entity_poly.type
_entity_poly.pdbx_seq_one_letter_code
_entity_poly.pdbx_strand_id
1 'polypeptide(L)'
;MESQALYTADPSLLLTEYHIRRMSQAFFGLGAQSAYLFLEKDLVFRVGLNLNESVVRSWITQEPVWKEEREEERLYSWKESQISEGKGQCLFFRFPHKDLFVWAVLYQEKMEEFPKVRWNYLSQTILTFLSVTLSKRDKSLLSFRSFAEVFRKKVLRSLESRESGVLALFYLQDLSPFFKPLGIVKSQEILREVSSTLQSATHEEELFFQLNVRSIYLFSPSETVESIANRLEGLYFPSKHMILDYKLKLYPVTRPIAENPNEFCDLFMENV
;
A
#
# COMPACT_ATOMS: atom_id res chain seq x y z
N MET A 1 15.31 1.33 36.43
CA MET A 1 14.13 0.61 35.92
C MET A 1 13.35 1.59 35.07
N GLU A 2 13.61 1.58 33.78
CA GLU A 2 12.93 2.47 32.82
C GLU A 2 11.46 2.10 32.76
N SER A 3 10.60 3.09 32.92
CA SER A 3 9.16 2.98 32.65
C SER A 3 9.00 2.60 31.18
N GLN A 4 8.79 1.31 30.90
CA GLN A 4 8.47 0.84 29.57
C GLN A 4 7.17 1.52 29.15
N ALA A 5 7.21 2.25 28.04
CA ALA A 5 6.03 2.88 27.48
C ALA A 5 4.94 1.82 27.30
N LEU A 6 3.76 2.06 27.89
CA LEU A 6 2.57 1.19 27.83
C LEU A 6 2.03 1.01 26.40
N TYR A 7 2.63 1.66 25.41
CA TYR A 7 2.33 1.54 24.00
C TYR A 7 3.56 1.82 23.15
N THR A 8 3.54 1.36 21.90
CA THR A 8 4.49 1.77 20.87
C THR A 8 3.73 1.89 19.57
N ALA A 9 3.86 3.02 18.89
CA ALA A 9 3.31 3.24 17.57
C ALA A 9 4.48 3.41 16.61
N ASP A 10 4.36 2.87 15.40
CA ASP A 10 5.33 3.15 14.35
C ASP A 10 5.30 4.67 14.07
N PRO A 11 6.46 5.37 14.16
CA PRO A 11 6.57 6.79 13.83
C PRO A 11 6.06 7.13 12.43
N SER A 12 6.06 6.13 11.52
CA SER A 12 5.49 6.21 10.19
C SER A 12 4.02 6.63 10.19
N LEU A 13 3.28 6.27 11.23
CA LEU A 13 1.85 6.52 11.31
C LEU A 13 1.50 7.96 11.71
N LEU A 14 2.49 8.80 12.06
CA LEU A 14 2.27 10.21 12.45
C LEU A 14 1.10 10.38 13.45
N LEU A 15 0.92 9.40 14.34
CA LEU A 15 -0.19 9.40 15.29
C LEU A 15 0.05 10.46 16.34
N THR A 16 -0.98 11.29 16.58
CA THR A 16 -0.98 12.20 17.72
C THR A 16 -1.18 11.41 19.01
N GLU A 17 -0.79 11.97 20.15
CA GLU A 17 -1.09 11.39 21.46
C GLU A 17 -2.59 11.12 21.66
N TYR A 18 -3.44 11.97 21.08
CA TYR A 18 -4.88 11.77 21.08
C TYR A 18 -5.29 10.47 20.37
N HIS A 19 -4.71 10.19 19.20
CA HIS A 19 -4.97 8.97 18.44
C HIS A 19 -4.50 7.74 19.20
N ILE A 20 -3.26 7.77 19.71
CA ILE A 20 -2.68 6.70 20.51
C ILE A 20 -3.56 6.39 21.72
N ARG A 21 -3.96 7.41 22.48
CA ARG A 21 -4.81 7.25 23.67
C ARG A 21 -6.16 6.62 23.33
N ARG A 22 -6.80 7.05 22.25
CA ARG A 22 -8.09 6.49 21.80
C ARG A 22 -7.95 5.02 21.37
N MET A 23 -6.89 4.66 20.65
CA MET A 23 -6.63 3.27 20.26
C MET A 23 -6.36 2.39 21.48
N SER A 24 -5.49 2.84 22.40
CA SER A 24 -5.22 2.13 23.64
C SER A 24 -6.50 1.92 24.45
N GLN A 25 -7.34 2.96 24.57
CA GLN A 25 -8.64 2.85 25.26
C GLN A 25 -9.60 1.86 24.59
N ALA A 26 -9.60 1.78 23.26
CA ALA A 26 -10.45 0.83 22.54
C ALA A 26 -10.00 -0.62 22.79
N PHE A 27 -8.69 -0.89 22.77
CA PHE A 27 -8.16 -2.22 23.11
C PHE A 27 -8.40 -2.56 24.58
N PHE A 28 -8.06 -1.67 25.52
CA PHE A 28 -8.32 -1.91 26.95
C PHE A 28 -9.81 -2.04 27.27
N GLY A 29 -10.68 -1.31 26.57
CA GLY A 29 -12.14 -1.41 26.72
C GLY A 29 -12.69 -2.79 26.34
N LEU A 30 -11.99 -3.52 25.48
CA LEU A 30 -12.29 -4.92 25.17
C LEU A 30 -11.74 -5.90 26.20
N GLY A 31 -10.91 -5.46 27.16
CA GLY A 31 -10.24 -6.32 28.13
C GLY A 31 -8.85 -6.77 27.67
N ALA A 32 -8.22 -6.07 26.71
CA ALA A 32 -6.83 -6.31 26.33
C ALA A 32 -5.92 -6.20 27.56
N GLN A 33 -5.03 -7.17 27.76
CA GLN A 33 -3.81 -6.93 28.53
C GLN A 33 -2.68 -6.50 27.63
N SER A 34 -2.64 -7.08 26.43
CA SER A 34 -1.75 -6.68 25.34
C SER A 34 -2.51 -6.73 24.03
N ALA A 35 -2.20 -5.82 23.12
CA ALA A 35 -2.71 -5.86 21.76
C ALA A 35 -1.66 -5.38 20.75
N TYR A 36 -1.74 -5.93 19.56
CA TYR A 36 -0.85 -5.68 18.43
C TYR A 36 -1.71 -5.43 17.20
N LEU A 37 -1.38 -4.40 16.44
CA LEU A 37 -2.01 -4.06 15.18
C LEU A 37 -0.98 -4.15 14.07
N PHE A 38 -1.34 -4.86 13.01
CA PHE A 38 -0.52 -5.07 11.84
C PHE A 38 -1.21 -4.54 10.59
N LEU A 39 -0.40 -3.97 9.72
CA LEU A 39 -0.76 -3.73 8.32
C LEU A 39 0.01 -4.74 7.49
N GLU A 40 -0.71 -5.63 6.81
CA GLU A 40 -0.12 -6.78 6.14
C GLU A 40 0.72 -7.64 7.11
N LYS A 41 2.04 -7.46 7.11
CA LYS A 41 3.00 -8.16 7.97
C LYS A 41 3.75 -7.22 8.92
N ASP A 42 3.54 -5.92 8.79
CA ASP A 42 4.28 -4.90 9.52
C ASP A 42 3.53 -4.56 10.81
N LEU A 43 4.24 -4.64 11.95
CA LEU A 43 3.71 -4.24 13.25
C LEU A 43 3.71 -2.72 13.31
N VAL A 44 2.52 -2.12 13.34
CA VAL A 44 2.38 -0.66 13.28
C VAL A 44 1.94 -0.05 14.61
N PHE A 45 1.35 -0.85 15.50
CA PHE A 45 0.98 -0.40 16.83
C PHE A 45 0.95 -1.56 17.82
N ARG A 46 1.39 -1.30 19.06
CA ARG A 46 1.23 -2.19 20.20
C ARG A 46 0.83 -1.42 21.45
N VAL A 47 0.13 -2.10 22.35
CA VAL A 47 -0.27 -1.59 23.66
C VAL A 47 -0.22 -2.72 24.68
N GLY A 48 0.15 -2.41 25.93
CA GLY A 48 0.18 -3.37 27.03
C GLY A 48 1.53 -4.06 27.25
N LEU A 49 1.50 -5.24 27.86
CA LEU A 49 2.72 -6.01 28.19
C LEU A 49 3.38 -6.55 26.91
N ASN A 50 4.71 -6.51 26.86
CA ASN A 50 5.47 -7.10 25.77
C ASN A 50 5.39 -8.63 25.85
N LEU A 51 4.56 -9.21 24.98
CA LEU A 51 4.67 -10.61 24.59
C LEU A 51 5.88 -10.75 23.67
N ASN A 52 6.40 -11.97 23.53
CA ASN A 52 7.52 -12.21 22.63
C ASN A 52 7.11 -11.90 21.18
N GLU A 53 7.62 -10.79 20.63
CA GLU A 53 7.24 -10.27 19.32
C GLU A 53 7.49 -11.28 18.18
N SER A 54 8.53 -12.12 18.31
CA SER A 54 8.80 -13.16 17.33
C SER A 54 7.69 -14.22 17.26
N VAL A 55 7.07 -14.51 18.41
CA VAL A 55 5.93 -15.43 18.49
C VAL A 55 4.70 -14.79 17.85
N VAL A 56 4.41 -13.53 18.16
CA VAL A 56 3.26 -12.81 17.58
C VAL A 56 3.39 -12.67 16.05
N ARG A 57 4.61 -12.39 15.56
CA ARG A 57 4.89 -12.33 14.12
C ARG A 57 4.81 -13.70 13.44
N SER A 58 5.21 -14.78 14.13
CA SER A 58 5.08 -16.13 13.59
C SER A 58 3.62 -16.50 13.32
N TRP A 59 2.69 -16.08 14.19
CA TRP A 59 1.26 -16.29 13.98
C TRP A 59 0.74 -15.62 12.71
N ILE A 60 1.21 -14.40 12.39
CA ILE A 60 0.78 -13.65 11.19
C ILE A 60 1.41 -14.20 9.91
N THR A 61 2.54 -14.89 10.02
CA THR A 61 3.29 -15.36 8.85
C THR A 61 3.01 -16.82 8.49
N GLN A 62 2.53 -17.63 9.44
CA GLN A 62 2.37 -19.09 9.27
C GLN A 62 0.97 -19.56 8.90
N GLU A 63 -0.10 -18.78 9.14
CA GLU A 63 -1.44 -19.24 8.79
C GLU A 63 -1.67 -19.28 7.26
N PRO A 64 -2.45 -20.20 6.69
CA PRO A 64 -2.80 -20.19 5.26
C PRO A 64 -4.09 -19.41 4.94
N VAL A 65 -4.82 -18.96 5.96
CA VAL A 65 -6.17 -18.33 5.84
C VAL A 65 -6.13 -16.89 5.32
N TRP A 66 -4.94 -16.31 5.12
CA TRP A 66 -4.73 -14.91 4.69
C TRP A 66 -5.29 -14.54 3.30
N LYS A 67 -5.73 -15.52 2.50
CA LYS A 67 -6.09 -15.32 1.08
C LYS A 67 -7.59 -15.32 0.79
N GLU A 68 -8.46 -15.63 1.76
CA GLU A 68 -9.90 -15.64 1.53
C GLU A 68 -10.55 -14.31 1.94
N GLU A 69 -11.28 -13.67 1.03
CA GLU A 69 -12.19 -12.57 1.35
C GLU A 69 -13.36 -13.13 2.18
N ARG A 70 -13.31 -12.94 3.51
CA ARG A 70 -14.47 -13.19 4.38
C ARG A 70 -14.97 -11.87 4.93
N GLU A 71 -16.28 -11.70 4.93
CA GLU A 71 -16.95 -10.61 5.63
C GLU A 71 -16.66 -10.72 7.14
N GLU A 72 -16.63 -9.57 7.80
CA GLU A 72 -16.24 -9.35 9.21
C GLU A 72 -16.53 -10.51 10.16
N GLU A 73 -15.51 -11.29 10.49
CA GLU A 73 -15.64 -12.30 11.52
C GLU A 73 -14.38 -12.39 12.38
N ARG A 74 -14.57 -12.49 13.70
CA ARG A 74 -13.57 -13.01 14.63
C ARG A 74 -13.05 -14.31 14.04
N LEU A 75 -11.84 -14.30 13.49
CA LEU A 75 -11.39 -15.41 12.66
C LEU A 75 -11.05 -16.62 13.52
N TYR A 76 -10.34 -16.41 14.64
CA TYR A 76 -9.90 -17.51 15.51
C TYR A 76 -9.72 -17.05 16.97
N SER A 77 -9.95 -17.99 17.89
CA SER A 77 -9.49 -17.90 19.28
C SER A 77 -8.69 -19.15 19.61
N TRP A 78 -7.45 -18.99 20.04
CA TRP A 78 -6.64 -20.11 20.51
C TRP A 78 -6.26 -19.92 21.98
N LYS A 79 -6.32 -21.01 22.73
CA LYS A 79 -5.82 -21.10 24.11
C LYS A 79 -4.40 -21.62 24.03
N GLU A 80 -3.41 -20.76 24.22
CA GLU A 80 -2.04 -21.21 24.30
C GLU A 80 -1.59 -21.33 25.76
N SER A 81 -1.15 -22.52 26.13
CA SER A 81 -0.66 -22.88 27.46
C SER A 81 0.73 -22.31 27.79
N GLN A 82 1.39 -21.65 26.83
CA GLN A 82 2.81 -21.27 26.93
C GLN A 82 3.09 -19.82 27.35
N ILE A 83 2.10 -18.93 27.46
CA ILE A 83 2.37 -17.52 27.77
C ILE A 83 2.35 -17.21 29.28
N SER A 84 1.62 -17.98 30.08
CA SER A 84 1.67 -17.95 31.55
C SER A 84 0.57 -18.86 32.06
N GLU A 85 0.91 -19.92 32.81
CA GLU A 85 0.01 -20.74 33.63
C GLU A 85 -1.47 -20.79 33.17
N GLY A 86 -1.73 -21.20 31.92
CA GLY A 86 -3.06 -21.61 31.44
C GLY A 86 -4.23 -20.63 31.61
N LYS A 87 -4.01 -19.32 31.79
CA LYS A 87 -5.09 -18.34 32.03
C LYS A 87 -5.10 -17.21 31.02
N GLY A 88 -5.03 -17.50 29.71
CA GLY A 88 -5.22 -16.45 28.72
C GLY A 88 -5.67 -16.96 27.35
N GLN A 89 -6.31 -16.09 26.58
CA GLN A 89 -6.71 -16.30 25.20
C GLN A 89 -6.05 -15.27 24.29
N CYS A 90 -5.53 -15.74 23.15
CA CYS A 90 -5.15 -14.88 22.04
C CYS A 90 -6.30 -14.87 21.04
N LEU A 91 -6.69 -13.67 20.63
CA LEU A 91 -7.79 -13.44 19.72
C LEU A 91 -7.29 -12.72 18.49
N PHE A 92 -7.71 -13.23 17.35
CA PHE A 92 -7.26 -12.76 16.07
C PHE A 92 -8.40 -12.13 15.28
N PHE A 93 -8.14 -10.94 14.78
CA PHE A 93 -9.13 -10.10 14.15
C PHE A 93 -8.64 -9.60 12.80
N ARG A 94 -9.52 -9.65 11.81
CA ARG A 94 -9.37 -8.93 10.55
C ARG A 94 -10.34 -7.76 10.53
N PHE A 95 -9.84 -6.59 10.14
CA PHE A 95 -10.72 -5.46 9.83
C PHE A 95 -10.89 -5.38 8.31
N PRO A 96 -12.12 -5.24 7.80
CA PRO A 96 -12.36 -5.08 6.39
C PRO A 96 -11.93 -3.68 5.97
N HIS A 97 -10.73 -3.58 5.43
CA HIS A 97 -10.29 -2.39 4.73
C HIS A 97 -10.20 -2.72 3.24
N LYS A 98 -10.81 -1.88 2.39
CA LYS A 98 -11.01 -2.17 0.95
C LYS A 98 -9.72 -2.55 0.22
N ASP A 99 -8.62 -1.92 0.60
CA ASP A 99 -7.34 -2.00 -0.11
C ASP A 99 -6.20 -2.61 0.73
N LEU A 100 -6.44 -2.98 2.00
CA LEU A 100 -5.39 -3.40 2.94
C LEU A 100 -5.85 -4.55 3.85
N PHE A 101 -4.94 -5.46 4.14
CA PHE A 101 -5.15 -6.43 5.22
C PHE A 101 -4.73 -5.84 6.57
N VAL A 102 -5.72 -5.54 7.39
CA VAL A 102 -5.52 -5.00 8.74
C VAL A 102 -5.81 -6.09 9.75
N TRP A 103 -4.82 -6.40 10.56
CA TRP A 103 -4.90 -7.48 11.54
C TRP A 103 -4.71 -6.95 12.96
N ALA A 104 -5.51 -7.42 13.91
CA ALA A 104 -5.19 -7.25 15.32
C ALA A 104 -5.06 -8.58 16.05
N VAL A 105 -4.06 -8.65 16.91
CA VAL A 105 -3.87 -9.71 17.89
C VAL A 105 -4.15 -9.13 19.26
N LEU A 106 -5.01 -9.78 20.03
CA LEU A 106 -5.42 -9.35 21.35
C LEU A 106 -5.17 -10.48 22.35
N TYR A 107 -4.46 -10.19 23.44
CA TYR A 107 -4.26 -11.11 24.55
C TYR A 107 -5.10 -10.70 25.76
N GLN A 108 -5.79 -11.66 26.37
CA GLN A 108 -6.65 -11.45 27.53
C GLN A 108 -6.55 -12.60 28.53
N GLU A 109 -6.63 -12.33 29.83
CA GLU A 109 -6.57 -13.37 30.87
C GLU A 109 -7.88 -14.17 31.04
N LYS A 110 -9.03 -13.60 30.66
CA LYS A 110 -10.36 -14.21 30.83
C LYS A 110 -11.09 -14.31 29.50
N MET A 111 -11.85 -15.41 29.34
CA MET A 111 -12.80 -15.54 28.23
C MET A 111 -14.02 -14.66 28.51
N GLU A 112 -13.93 -13.39 28.15
CA GLU A 112 -15.10 -12.51 28.05
C GLU A 112 -15.65 -12.55 26.62
N GLU A 113 -16.96 -12.74 26.48
CA GLU A 113 -17.63 -12.51 25.20
C GLU A 113 -17.63 -11.01 24.88
N PHE A 114 -17.26 -10.65 23.65
CA PHE A 114 -17.21 -9.25 23.25
C PHE A 114 -18.61 -8.66 23.08
N PRO A 115 -18.96 -7.60 23.82
CA PRO A 115 -20.17 -6.86 23.51
C PRO A 115 -20.02 -6.24 22.11
N LYS A 116 -20.98 -6.49 21.23
CA LYS A 116 -21.01 -5.97 19.84
C LYS A 116 -20.72 -4.46 19.76
N VAL A 117 -21.17 -3.70 20.76
CA VAL A 117 -20.93 -2.25 20.88
C VAL A 117 -19.44 -1.91 21.04
N ARG A 118 -18.72 -2.67 21.87
CA ARG A 118 -17.28 -2.44 22.09
C ARG A 118 -16.45 -2.88 20.88
N TRP A 119 -16.88 -3.94 20.20
CA TRP A 119 -16.30 -4.37 18.93
C TRP A 119 -16.43 -3.30 17.85
N ASN A 120 -17.65 -2.79 17.63
CA ASN A 120 -17.90 -1.72 16.67
C ASN A 120 -17.06 -0.47 17.00
N TYR A 121 -16.93 -0.14 18.29
CA TYR A 121 -16.08 0.95 18.72
C TYR A 121 -14.60 0.72 18.36
N LEU A 122 -14.04 -0.48 18.60
CA LEU A 122 -12.67 -0.81 18.21
C LEU A 122 -12.50 -0.73 16.68
N SER A 123 -13.38 -1.38 15.92
CA SER A 123 -13.31 -1.40 14.45
C SER A 123 -13.37 0.01 13.88
N GLN A 124 -14.35 0.82 14.29
CA GLN A 124 -14.46 2.22 13.86
C GLN A 124 -13.24 3.05 14.27
N THR A 125 -12.70 2.82 15.46
CA THR A 125 -11.51 3.50 15.95
C THR A 125 -10.30 3.18 15.08
N ILE A 126 -10.02 1.89 14.83
CA ILE A 126 -8.91 1.45 13.97
C ILE A 126 -9.10 1.95 12.55
N LEU A 127 -10.26 1.78 11.95
CA LEU A 127 -10.53 2.20 10.57
C LEU A 127 -10.48 3.72 10.40
N THR A 128 -10.96 4.50 11.37
CA THR A 128 -10.85 5.96 11.36
C THR A 128 -9.40 6.39 11.46
N PHE A 129 -8.59 5.76 12.32
CA PHE A 129 -7.18 6.11 12.46
C PHE A 129 -6.36 5.68 11.27
N LEU A 130 -6.61 4.50 10.69
CA LEU A 130 -6.05 4.13 9.41
C LEU A 130 -6.42 5.16 8.35
N SER A 131 -7.70 5.54 8.23
CA SER A 131 -8.12 6.58 7.28
C SER A 131 -7.39 7.91 7.46
N VAL A 132 -7.21 8.38 8.71
CA VAL A 132 -6.50 9.63 9.03
C VAL A 132 -5.00 9.53 8.76
N THR A 133 -4.40 8.39 9.07
CA THR A 133 -2.96 8.13 8.94
C THR A 133 -2.57 7.91 7.49
N LEU A 134 -3.32 7.05 6.79
CA LEU A 134 -3.20 6.76 5.38
C LEU A 134 -3.46 8.01 4.52
N SER A 135 -4.25 8.98 5.01
CA SER A 135 -4.48 10.25 4.30
C SER A 135 -3.23 11.14 4.18
N LYS A 136 -2.23 10.97 5.05
CA LYS A 136 -1.02 11.81 5.08
C LYS A 136 0.25 11.12 4.57
N ARG A 137 0.33 9.77 4.57
CA ARG A 137 1.51 9.02 4.09
C ARG A 137 1.22 8.01 2.96
N ASP A 138 -0.01 7.51 2.82
CA ASP A 138 -0.31 6.31 2.00
C ASP A 138 -1.20 6.49 0.78
N LYS A 139 -1.27 7.69 0.21
CA LYS A 139 -1.63 7.76 -1.22
C LYS A 139 -0.51 7.28 -2.15
N SER A 140 0.71 7.05 -1.65
CA SER A 140 1.89 6.84 -2.50
C SER A 140 2.57 5.46 -2.41
N LEU A 141 2.68 4.79 -1.26
CA LEU A 141 3.51 3.57 -1.15
C LEU A 141 2.71 2.25 -1.09
N LEU A 142 1.64 2.20 -0.30
CA LEU A 142 0.73 1.05 -0.28
C LEU A 142 -0.11 0.98 -1.57
N SER A 143 -0.54 2.13 -2.10
CA SER A 143 -1.11 2.23 -3.44
C SER A 143 -0.10 1.76 -4.49
N PHE A 144 1.19 2.08 -4.35
CA PHE A 144 2.24 1.71 -5.28
C PHE A 144 2.49 0.20 -5.32
N ARG A 145 2.53 -0.52 -4.20
CA ARG A 145 2.73 -1.99 -4.22
C ARG A 145 1.53 -2.73 -4.81
N SER A 146 0.32 -2.37 -4.41
CA SER A 146 -0.90 -2.92 -5.01
C SER A 146 -1.01 -2.57 -6.49
N PHE A 147 -0.61 -1.34 -6.85
CA PHE A 147 -0.50 -0.88 -8.23
C PHE A 147 0.53 -1.69 -9.03
N ALA A 148 1.77 -1.76 -8.54
CA ALA A 148 2.87 -2.43 -9.20
C ALA A 148 2.51 -3.89 -9.43
N GLU A 149 1.83 -4.54 -8.48
CA GLU A 149 1.35 -5.91 -8.63
C GLU A 149 0.26 -6.06 -9.70
N VAL A 150 -0.71 -5.15 -9.77
CA VAL A 150 -1.75 -5.16 -10.83
C VAL A 150 -1.11 -4.96 -12.20
N PHE A 151 -0.20 -4.00 -12.31
CA PHE A 151 0.50 -3.72 -13.56
C PHE A 151 1.43 -4.86 -13.96
N ARG A 152 2.19 -5.43 -13.00
CA ARG A 152 3.03 -6.61 -13.18
C ARG A 152 2.24 -7.79 -13.75
N LYS A 153 1.05 -8.08 -13.21
CA LYS A 153 0.17 -9.14 -13.73
C LYS A 153 -0.24 -8.89 -15.19
N LYS A 154 -0.50 -7.64 -15.57
CA LYS A 154 -0.79 -7.29 -16.97
C LYS A 154 0.44 -7.46 -17.86
N VAL A 155 1.61 -7.01 -17.40
CA VAL A 155 2.90 -7.19 -18.10
C VAL A 155 3.19 -8.68 -18.30
N LEU A 156 3.05 -9.49 -17.26
CA LEU A 156 3.22 -10.95 -17.33
C LEU A 156 2.29 -11.58 -18.37
N ARG A 157 1.01 -11.19 -18.38
CA ARG A 157 0.07 -11.67 -19.39
C ARG A 157 0.48 -11.26 -20.81
N SER A 158 0.93 -10.01 -20.99
CA SER A 158 1.44 -9.54 -22.29
C SER A 158 2.73 -10.24 -22.73
N LEU A 159 3.49 -10.80 -21.79
CA LEU A 159 4.70 -11.61 -22.01
C LEU A 159 4.41 -13.13 -22.08
N GLU A 160 3.17 -13.60 -21.97
CA GLU A 160 2.88 -15.04 -22.11
C GLU A 160 3.24 -15.55 -23.52
N SER A 161 3.01 -14.72 -24.54
CA SER A 161 3.29 -14.99 -25.94
C SER A 161 4.61 -14.38 -26.44
N ARG A 162 5.40 -13.73 -25.57
CA ARG A 162 6.56 -12.89 -25.96
C ARG A 162 7.69 -13.00 -24.94
N GLU A 163 8.95 -12.95 -25.38
CA GLU A 163 10.09 -13.16 -24.48
C GLU A 163 10.47 -11.92 -23.65
N SER A 164 10.24 -10.72 -24.18
CA SER A 164 10.59 -9.45 -23.52
C SER A 164 9.79 -8.27 -24.06
N GLY A 165 9.94 -7.12 -23.40
CA GLY A 165 9.45 -5.82 -23.86
C GLY A 165 10.21 -4.68 -23.19
N VAL A 166 9.77 -3.45 -23.44
CA VAL A 166 10.39 -2.25 -22.86
C VAL A 166 9.34 -1.49 -22.05
N LEU A 167 9.70 -1.14 -20.82
CA LEU A 167 8.96 -0.21 -19.99
C LEU A 167 9.57 1.19 -20.17
N ALA A 168 8.82 2.09 -20.78
CA ALA A 168 9.15 3.50 -20.88
C ALA A 168 8.53 4.29 -19.72
N LEU A 169 9.32 5.15 -19.10
CA LEU A 169 8.88 6.12 -18.11
C LEU A 169 9.04 7.54 -18.66
N PHE A 170 7.93 8.24 -18.75
CA PHE A 170 7.86 9.68 -18.95
C PHE A 170 7.82 10.37 -17.59
N TYR A 171 8.93 11.00 -17.21
CA TYR A 171 9.02 11.81 -16.00
C TYR A 171 8.87 13.29 -16.33
N LEU A 172 7.66 13.81 -16.14
CA LEU A 172 7.29 15.18 -16.49
C LEU A 172 7.89 16.19 -15.51
N GLN A 173 8.16 17.39 -16.04
CA GLN A 173 8.51 18.57 -15.25
C GLN A 173 7.51 18.79 -14.10
N ASP A 174 7.98 19.30 -12.97
CA ASP A 174 7.10 19.68 -11.87
C ASP A 174 6.20 20.86 -12.26
N LEU A 175 4.89 20.61 -12.26
CA LEU A 175 3.86 21.58 -12.64
C LEU A 175 3.27 22.33 -11.45
N SER A 176 3.66 21.96 -10.23
CA SER A 176 3.24 22.64 -8.99
C SER A 176 3.44 24.16 -9.01
N PRO A 177 4.55 24.71 -9.57
CA PRO A 177 4.74 26.15 -9.68
C PRO A 177 3.72 26.85 -10.59
N PHE A 178 3.21 26.15 -11.60
CA PHE A 178 2.22 26.67 -12.55
C PHE A 178 0.78 26.48 -12.06
N PHE A 179 0.52 25.42 -11.29
CA PHE A 179 -0.83 25.10 -10.80
C PHE A 179 -1.34 26.06 -9.72
N LYS A 180 -0.45 26.60 -8.87
CA LYS A 180 -0.82 27.62 -7.86
C LYS A 180 -1.47 28.87 -8.47
N PRO A 181 -0.87 29.52 -9.50
CA PRO A 181 -1.47 30.70 -10.12
C PRO A 181 -2.62 30.40 -11.10
N LEU A 182 -2.62 29.23 -11.76
CA LEU A 182 -3.63 28.89 -12.80
C LEU A 182 -4.95 28.34 -12.24
N GLY A 183 -4.95 27.85 -10.99
CA GLY A 183 -6.09 27.22 -10.36
C GLY A 183 -6.30 25.75 -10.76
N ILE A 184 -7.13 25.05 -9.98
CA ILE A 184 -7.33 23.59 -10.07
C ILE A 184 -7.86 23.16 -11.45
N VAL A 185 -8.79 23.93 -12.03
CA VAL A 185 -9.46 23.58 -13.29
C VAL A 185 -8.48 23.52 -14.47
N LYS A 186 -7.64 24.54 -14.64
CA LYS A 186 -6.64 24.58 -15.72
C LYS A 186 -5.55 23.53 -15.53
N SER A 187 -5.19 23.25 -14.28
CA SER A 187 -4.23 22.19 -13.94
C SER A 187 -4.72 20.80 -14.40
N GLN A 188 -6.02 20.54 -14.26
CA GLN A 188 -6.65 19.30 -14.72
C GLN A 188 -6.78 19.24 -16.25
N GLU A 189 -6.98 20.37 -16.94
CA GLU A 189 -6.99 20.43 -18.41
C GLU A 189 -5.63 20.04 -18.98
N ILE A 190 -4.53 20.61 -18.44
CA ILE A 190 -3.15 20.28 -18.85
C ILE A 190 -2.87 18.79 -18.66
N LEU A 191 -3.25 18.21 -17.51
CA LEU A 191 -3.03 16.78 -17.25
C LEU A 191 -3.82 15.89 -18.22
N ARG A 192 -5.05 16.27 -18.58
CA ARG A 192 -5.84 15.53 -19.57
C ARG A 192 -5.25 15.59 -20.97
N GLU A 193 -4.72 16.75 -21.38
CA GLU A 193 -4.04 16.90 -22.66
C GLU A 193 -2.82 15.99 -22.74
N VAL A 194 -1.99 15.96 -21.69
CA VAL A 194 -0.81 15.07 -21.62
C VAL A 194 -1.21 13.59 -21.72
N SER A 195 -2.18 13.15 -20.92
CA SER A 195 -2.63 11.76 -20.95
C SER A 195 -3.24 11.41 -22.31
N SER A 196 -3.96 12.34 -22.95
CA SER A 196 -4.51 12.13 -24.29
C SER A 196 -3.44 11.99 -25.37
N THR A 197 -2.37 12.81 -25.33
CA THR A 197 -1.26 12.72 -26.29
C THR A 197 -0.51 11.41 -26.15
N LEU A 198 -0.26 10.95 -24.92
CA LEU A 198 0.39 9.65 -24.70
C LEU A 198 -0.51 8.49 -25.12
N GLN A 199 -1.80 8.55 -24.80
CA GLN A 199 -2.76 7.54 -25.23
C GLN A 199 -2.89 7.48 -26.75
N SER A 200 -2.84 8.60 -27.46
CA SER A 200 -2.86 8.59 -28.94
C SER A 200 -1.55 8.07 -29.55
N ALA A 201 -0.44 8.14 -28.81
CA ALA A 201 0.84 7.55 -29.21
C ALA A 201 0.95 6.06 -28.85
N THR A 202 -0.01 5.52 -28.07
CA THR A 202 -0.02 4.13 -27.59
C THR A 202 -0.59 3.20 -28.67
N HIS A 203 0.07 2.06 -28.93
CA HIS A 203 -0.46 1.02 -29.83
C HIS A 203 -1.39 0.04 -29.08
N GLU A 204 -2.22 -0.72 -29.81
CA GLU A 204 -3.26 -1.59 -29.24
C GLU A 204 -2.76 -2.63 -28.23
N GLU A 205 -1.51 -3.08 -28.35
CA GLU A 205 -0.92 -4.11 -27.48
C GLU A 205 -0.13 -3.54 -26.30
N GLU A 206 0.03 -2.22 -26.24
CA GLU A 206 0.83 -1.54 -25.22
C GLU A 206 0.01 -1.27 -23.96
N LEU A 207 0.67 -1.39 -22.81
CA LEU A 207 0.03 -1.12 -21.52
C LEU A 207 0.40 0.29 -21.08
N PHE A 208 -0.55 1.19 -21.21
CA PHE A 208 -0.44 2.54 -20.67
C PHE A 208 -0.83 2.59 -19.19
N PHE A 209 -0.03 3.27 -18.38
CA PHE A 209 -0.32 3.45 -16.97
C PHE A 209 0.20 4.78 -16.41
N GLN A 210 -0.60 5.47 -15.59
CA GLN A 210 -0.19 6.71 -14.91
C GLN A 210 -0.11 6.51 -13.40
N LEU A 211 1.10 6.60 -12.84
CA LEU A 211 1.34 6.46 -11.39
C LEU A 211 0.99 7.76 -10.65
N ASN A 212 1.42 8.89 -11.18
CA ASN A 212 1.08 10.20 -10.64
C ASN A 212 1.13 11.25 -11.75
N VAL A 213 0.91 12.51 -11.39
CA VAL A 213 0.91 13.63 -12.34
C VAL A 213 2.25 13.87 -13.05
N ARG A 214 3.35 13.29 -12.54
CA ARG A 214 4.69 13.41 -13.10
C ARG A 214 5.23 12.12 -13.69
N SER A 215 4.67 10.96 -13.33
CA SER A 215 5.23 9.65 -13.68
C SER A 215 4.21 8.85 -14.48
N ILE A 216 4.49 8.69 -15.77
CA ILE A 216 3.65 7.95 -16.70
C ILE A 216 4.48 6.84 -17.32
N TYR A 217 3.94 5.64 -17.31
CA TYR A 217 4.56 4.41 -17.75
C TYR A 217 3.85 3.88 -18.99
N LEU A 218 4.64 3.39 -19.94
CA LEU A 218 4.16 2.71 -21.13
C LEU A 218 4.96 1.43 -21.28
N PHE A 219 4.30 0.27 -21.20
CA PHE A 219 4.95 -1.00 -21.47
C PHE A 219 4.64 -1.45 -22.90
N SER A 220 5.69 -1.64 -23.67
CA SER A 220 5.65 -2.04 -25.07
C SER A 220 6.19 -3.46 -25.22
N PRO A 221 5.32 -4.46 -25.37
CA PRO A 221 5.75 -5.84 -25.50
C PRO A 221 6.39 -6.10 -26.87
N SER A 222 7.38 -7.00 -26.95
CA SER A 222 8.15 -7.33 -28.18
C SER A 222 8.95 -6.18 -28.82
N GLU A 223 9.04 -5.03 -28.16
CA GLU A 223 9.78 -3.88 -28.68
C GLU A 223 11.21 -3.82 -28.13
N THR A 224 12.11 -3.15 -28.87
CA THR A 224 13.49 -2.90 -28.43
C THR A 224 13.64 -1.47 -27.91
N VAL A 225 14.67 -1.25 -27.09
CA VAL A 225 14.97 0.08 -26.54
C VAL A 225 15.19 1.11 -27.67
N GLU A 226 15.87 0.71 -28.74
CA GLU A 226 16.14 1.58 -29.90
C GLU A 226 14.85 1.96 -30.66
N SER A 227 13.96 0.99 -30.90
CA SER A 227 12.68 1.21 -31.57
C SER A 227 11.80 2.18 -30.77
N ILE A 228 11.75 1.97 -29.45
CA ILE A 228 10.98 2.80 -28.52
C ILE A 228 11.57 4.20 -28.39
N ALA A 229 12.88 4.33 -28.29
CA ALA A 229 13.55 5.63 -28.23
C ALA A 229 13.20 6.48 -29.46
N ASN A 230 13.37 5.91 -30.67
CA ASN A 230 13.07 6.61 -31.92
C ASN A 230 11.61 7.09 -32.01
N ARG A 231 10.66 6.32 -31.46
CA ARG A 231 9.23 6.66 -31.47
C ARG A 231 8.86 7.67 -30.40
N LEU A 232 9.42 7.55 -29.19
CA LEU A 232 8.96 8.29 -28.02
C LEU A 232 9.78 9.56 -27.73
N GLU A 233 11.06 9.64 -28.10
CA GLU A 233 11.90 10.84 -27.89
C GLU A 233 11.40 12.08 -28.65
N GLY A 234 10.65 11.87 -29.72
CA GLY A 234 10.05 12.94 -30.52
C GLY A 234 8.67 13.40 -30.05
N LEU A 235 8.13 12.86 -28.94
CA LEU A 235 6.83 13.28 -28.45
C LEU A 235 6.90 14.68 -27.85
N TYR A 236 5.96 15.53 -28.25
CA TYR A 236 5.76 16.84 -27.67
C TYR A 236 4.40 16.90 -27.02
N PHE A 237 4.31 17.54 -25.85
CA PHE A 237 3.07 17.75 -25.13
C PHE A 237 2.65 19.22 -25.27
N PRO A 238 1.97 19.58 -26.38
CA PRO A 238 1.45 20.93 -26.53
C PRO A 238 0.26 21.10 -25.61
N SER A 239 0.39 22.00 -24.63
CA SER A 239 -0.77 22.60 -23.98
C SER A 239 -0.96 24.01 -24.50
N LYS A 240 -2.21 24.50 -24.55
CA LYS A 240 -2.55 25.87 -24.98
C LYS A 240 -1.74 26.98 -24.28
N HIS A 241 -1.11 26.65 -23.15
CA HIS A 241 -0.42 27.61 -22.30
C HIS A 241 1.06 27.30 -22.06
N MET A 242 1.58 26.15 -22.52
CA MET A 242 2.95 25.71 -22.24
C MET A 242 3.34 24.48 -23.07
N ILE A 243 4.63 24.33 -23.38
CA ILE A 243 5.24 23.07 -23.82
C ILE A 243 5.85 22.40 -22.59
N LEU A 244 5.45 21.17 -22.31
CA LEU A 244 5.94 20.42 -21.15
C LEU A 244 7.20 19.65 -21.49
N ASP A 245 8.24 19.86 -20.69
CA ASP A 245 9.47 19.08 -20.77
C ASP A 245 9.34 17.77 -19.97
N TYR A 246 10.05 16.74 -20.41
CA TYR A 246 10.04 15.42 -19.78
C TYR A 246 11.39 14.73 -19.91
N LYS A 247 11.68 13.85 -18.94
CA LYS A 247 12.79 12.90 -19.04
C LYS A 247 12.24 11.54 -19.40
N LEU A 248 12.71 10.98 -20.52
CA LEU A 248 12.42 9.61 -20.90
C LEU A 248 13.45 8.68 -20.27
N LYS A 249 12.98 7.63 -19.59
CA LYS A 249 13.80 6.50 -19.16
C LYS A 249 13.24 5.22 -19.74
N LEU A 250 14.11 4.34 -20.23
CA LEU A 250 13.72 3.09 -20.88
C LEU A 250 14.33 1.91 -20.12
N TYR A 251 13.49 0.95 -19.76
CA TYR A 251 13.88 -0.21 -18.99
C TYR A 251 13.53 -1.48 -19.77
N PRO A 252 14.51 -2.32 -20.15
CA PRO A 252 14.22 -3.62 -20.72
C PRO A 252 13.59 -4.52 -19.65
N VAL A 253 12.45 -5.13 -19.95
CA VAL A 253 11.74 -6.02 -19.05
C VAL A 253 11.64 -7.39 -19.69
N THR A 254 12.33 -8.36 -19.08
CA THR A 254 12.27 -9.77 -19.45
C THR A 254 11.24 -10.49 -18.57
N ARG A 255 10.80 -11.66 -18.99
CA ARG A 255 9.89 -12.49 -18.20
C ARG A 255 10.41 -12.76 -16.77
N PRO A 256 11.69 -13.12 -16.53
CA PRO A 256 12.21 -13.29 -15.18
C PRO A 256 12.05 -12.05 -14.29
N ILE A 257 12.32 -10.85 -14.83
CA ILE A 257 12.14 -9.58 -14.10
C ILE A 257 10.67 -9.37 -13.73
N ALA A 258 9.75 -9.66 -14.64
CA ALA A 258 8.31 -9.53 -14.38
C ALA A 258 7.77 -10.59 -13.40
N GLU A 259 8.38 -11.78 -13.35
CA GLU A 259 7.99 -12.86 -12.44
C GLU A 259 8.41 -12.58 -10.99
N ASN A 260 9.55 -11.90 -10.78
CA ASN A 260 10.03 -11.49 -9.47
C ASN A 260 9.41 -10.15 -9.03
N PRO A 261 8.52 -10.12 -8.01
CA PRO A 261 7.85 -8.90 -7.59
C PRO A 261 8.81 -7.80 -7.10
N ASN A 262 9.94 -8.18 -6.50
CA ASN A 262 10.90 -7.22 -5.97
C ASN A 262 11.67 -6.53 -7.11
N GLU A 263 12.23 -7.32 -8.04
CA GLU A 263 12.94 -6.78 -9.21
C GLU A 263 12.01 -5.94 -10.09
N PHE A 264 10.75 -6.35 -10.25
CA PHE A 264 9.78 -5.54 -10.98
C PHE A 264 9.49 -4.21 -10.28
N CYS A 265 9.37 -4.20 -8.94
CA CYS A 265 9.16 -2.96 -8.18
C CYS A 265 10.35 -2.00 -8.28
N ASP A 266 11.58 -2.52 -8.37
CA ASP A 266 12.79 -1.69 -8.47
C ASP A 266 12.78 -0.80 -9.72
N LEU A 267 12.10 -1.22 -10.80
CA LEU A 267 11.92 -0.43 -12.04
C LEU A 267 11.19 0.90 -11.80
N PHE A 268 10.46 1.04 -10.71
CA PHE A 268 9.70 2.23 -10.37
C PHE A 268 10.36 3.05 -9.24
N MET A 269 11.22 2.42 -8.44
CA MET A 269 11.80 3.00 -7.22
C MET A 269 12.94 3.98 -7.49
N GLU A 270 13.53 4.00 -8.70
CA GLU A 270 14.55 5.00 -9.07
C GLU A 270 14.03 6.45 -9.12
N ASN A 271 12.72 6.68 -8.93
CA ASN A 271 12.09 7.99 -9.10
C ASN A 271 11.11 8.39 -7.97
N VAL A 272 11.14 7.69 -6.83
CA VAL A 272 10.42 8.07 -5.60
C VAL A 272 11.28 8.99 -4.74
#